data_AF-A0A7S2VTR5-F1
#
_entry.id   AF-A0A7S2VTR5-F1
#
_cell.length_a   1.000
_cell.length_b   1.000
_cell.length_c   1.000
_cell.angle_alpha   90.00
_cell.angle_beta   90.00
_cell.angle_gamma   90.00
#
_symmetry.space_group_name_H-M   'P 1'
#
loop_
_entity.id
_entity.type
_entity.pdbx_description
1 polymer ?
#
loop_
_entity_poly.entity_id
_entity_poly.type
_entity_poly.pdbx_seq_one_letter_code
_entity_poly.pdbx_strand_id
1 'polypeptide(L)'
;VTLAYYPDSRQERLLKAQKLDEGADLLHMMSYDQSGGHHSTTEFGIKTADQGAAVLRPERLTLGLPFYGRRSRDGDWITYEDLVQKHDPLLADADFVSDGAGGTVGFNGVKTIGEKTKYALKKGLAGVMIWEVGQDCRLVPVTHGEDTHVRTCPSDDSSLLRAISGAVAAAGRS
;
A
#
# COMPACT_ATOMS: atom_id res chain seq x y z
N VAL A 1 15.99 14.93 3.67
CA VAL A 1 15.97 13.54 4.21
C VAL A 1 14.57 12.99 4.08
N THR A 2 14.40 11.75 3.64
CA THR A 2 13.13 11.01 3.78
C THR A 2 13.31 9.81 4.70
N LEU A 3 12.26 9.39 5.38
CA LEU A 3 12.30 8.23 6.29
C LEU A 3 10.96 7.50 6.32
N ALA A 4 10.98 6.23 6.73
CA ALA A 4 9.79 5.44 7.00
C ALA A 4 9.69 5.13 8.50
N TYR A 5 8.47 5.02 9.02
CA TYR A 5 8.21 4.75 10.42
C TYR A 5 6.91 3.97 10.61
N TYR A 6 6.78 3.21 11.71
CA TYR A 6 5.53 2.54 12.07
C TYR A 6 4.67 3.47 12.93
N PRO A 7 3.45 3.84 12.51
CA PRO A 7 2.61 4.73 13.29
C PRO A 7 2.16 4.07 14.61
N ASP A 8 2.59 4.62 15.75
CA ASP A 8 2.29 4.07 17.08
C ASP A 8 2.10 5.14 18.18
N SER A 9 1.91 6.41 17.78
CA SER A 9 1.84 7.63 18.59
C SER A 9 3.13 8.02 19.28
N ARG A 10 4.04 7.08 19.54
CA ARG A 10 5.35 7.34 20.18
C ARG A 10 6.36 7.81 19.15
N GLN A 11 6.40 7.16 17.99
CA GLN A 11 7.31 7.52 16.90
C GLN A 11 7.01 8.92 16.36
N GLU A 12 5.75 9.30 16.18
CA GLU A 12 5.38 10.65 15.74
C GLU A 12 5.84 11.72 16.74
N ARG A 13 5.63 11.48 18.04
CA ARG A 13 6.10 12.40 19.09
C ARG A 13 7.61 12.48 19.13
N LEU A 14 8.32 11.37 18.90
CA LEU A 14 9.78 11.36 18.83
C LEU A 14 10.27 12.14 17.60
N LEU A 15 9.69 11.91 16.42
CA LEU A 15 10.00 12.64 15.18
C LEU A 15 9.81 14.15 15.38
N LYS A 16 8.69 14.55 16.01
CA LYS A 16 8.40 15.94 16.37
C LYS A 16 9.43 16.51 17.36
N ALA A 17 9.76 15.77 18.41
CA ALA A 17 10.73 16.19 19.42
C ALA A 17 12.15 16.37 18.84
N GLN A 18 12.52 15.56 17.84
CA GLN A 18 13.79 15.67 17.12
C GLN A 18 13.74 16.67 15.96
N LYS A 19 12.65 17.44 15.79
CA LYS A 19 12.45 18.40 14.70
C LYS A 19 12.56 17.78 13.30
N LEU A 20 12.31 16.48 13.16
CA LEU A 20 12.31 15.81 11.85
C LEU A 20 11.08 16.18 11.03
N ASP A 21 10.00 16.62 11.66
CA ASP A 21 8.87 17.22 10.95
C ASP A 21 9.22 18.57 10.31
N GLU A 22 10.33 19.20 10.71
CA GLU A 22 10.93 20.41 10.12
C GLU A 22 12.08 20.11 9.16
N GLY A 23 12.91 19.11 9.47
CA GLY A 23 14.11 18.78 8.69
C GLY A 23 13.94 17.71 7.60
N ALA A 24 12.91 16.86 7.66
CA ALA A 24 12.67 15.81 6.66
C ALA A 24 11.73 16.29 5.54
N ASP A 25 12.00 15.88 4.30
CA ASP A 25 11.18 16.19 3.12
C ASP A 25 9.87 15.38 3.15
N LEU A 26 9.98 14.07 3.41
CA LEU A 26 8.85 13.15 3.50
C LEU A 26 9.01 12.15 4.65
N LEU A 27 7.88 11.83 5.27
CA LEU A 27 7.72 10.94 6.41
C LEU A 27 6.73 9.84 6.01
N HIS A 28 7.24 8.66 5.71
CA HIS A 28 6.47 7.55 5.17
C HIS A 28 5.87 6.69 6.29
N MET A 29 4.55 6.79 6.47
CA MET A 29 3.82 5.98 7.43
C MET A 29 3.69 4.55 6.90
N MET A 30 4.33 3.57 7.55
CA MET A 30 4.17 2.15 7.24
C MET A 30 2.83 1.66 7.81
N SER A 31 1.73 2.10 7.21
CA SER A 31 0.34 1.82 7.60
C SER A 31 -0.13 0.43 7.16
N TYR A 32 0.71 -0.57 7.37
CA TYR A 32 0.54 -1.99 7.08
C TYR A 32 1.36 -2.83 8.06
N ASP A 33 1.29 -4.16 7.94
CA ASP A 33 1.90 -5.11 8.89
C ASP A 33 1.40 -4.97 10.33
N GLN A 34 0.14 -4.54 10.48
CA GLN A 34 -0.58 -4.74 11.74
C GLN A 34 -0.76 -6.24 12.02
N SER A 35 -0.78 -6.62 13.29
CA SER A 35 -1.09 -7.99 13.69
C SER A 35 -2.45 -8.46 13.18
N GLY A 36 -2.55 -9.76 12.87
CA GLY A 36 -3.77 -10.41 12.40
C GLY A 36 -3.73 -10.76 10.91
N GLY A 37 -4.78 -11.45 10.43
CA GLY A 37 -4.86 -11.92 9.04
C GLY A 37 -5.05 -10.81 8.01
N HIS A 38 -5.50 -9.62 8.41
CA HIS A 38 -5.58 -8.44 7.54
C HIS A 38 -4.62 -7.36 8.03
N HIS A 39 -3.43 -7.38 7.47
CA HIS A 39 -2.32 -6.56 7.95
C HIS A 39 -2.41 -5.07 7.54
N SER A 40 -3.35 -4.68 6.66
CA SER A 40 -3.41 -3.35 6.04
C SER A 40 -4.84 -2.86 5.81
N THR A 41 -5.70 -2.93 6.83
CA THR A 41 -7.11 -2.53 6.67
C THR A 41 -7.27 -1.05 6.29
N THR A 42 -8.41 -0.70 5.68
CA THR A 42 -8.76 0.71 5.40
C THR A 42 -8.88 1.51 6.70
N GLU A 43 -9.46 0.92 7.74
CA GLU A 43 -9.62 1.53 9.06
C GLU A 43 -8.25 1.85 9.68
N PHE A 44 -7.27 0.95 9.55
CA PHE A 44 -5.92 1.20 10.04
C PHE A 44 -5.23 2.31 9.24
N GLY A 45 -5.40 2.32 7.91
CA GLY A 45 -4.91 3.42 7.07
C GLY A 45 -5.46 4.79 7.47
N ILE A 46 -6.78 4.88 7.69
CA ILE A 46 -7.45 6.10 8.15
C ILE A 46 -6.92 6.52 9.54
N LYS A 47 -6.91 5.58 10.49
CA LYS A 47 -6.45 5.85 11.85
C LYS A 47 -5.02 6.38 11.88
N THR A 48 -4.11 5.76 11.14
CA THR A 48 -2.69 6.14 11.13
C THR A 48 -2.46 7.49 10.44
N ALA A 49 -3.20 7.78 9.35
CA ALA A 49 -3.19 9.09 8.74
C ALA A 49 -3.71 10.19 9.68
N ASP A 50 -4.81 9.95 10.39
CA ASP A 50 -5.36 10.88 11.38
C ASP A 50 -4.39 11.12 12.54
N GLN A 51 -3.79 10.05 13.07
CA GLN A 51 -2.79 10.10 14.14
C GLN A 51 -1.53 10.88 13.73
N GLY A 52 -1.00 10.60 12.54
CA GLY A 52 0.16 11.30 12.00
C GLY A 52 -0.12 12.79 11.82
N ALA A 53 -1.23 13.13 11.17
CA ALA A 53 -1.64 14.50 10.89
C ALA A 53 -1.96 15.33 12.17
N ALA A 54 -2.27 14.66 13.28
CA ALA A 54 -2.49 15.34 14.56
C ALA A 54 -1.20 15.80 15.25
N VAL A 55 -0.03 15.25 14.87
CA VAL A 55 1.26 15.50 15.54
C VAL A 55 2.29 16.12 14.60
N LEU A 56 2.26 15.72 13.33
CA LEU A 56 3.22 16.09 12.28
C LEU A 56 2.51 16.83 11.14
N ARG A 57 3.28 17.48 10.28
CA ARG A 57 2.74 18.26 9.15
C ARG A 57 2.17 17.35 8.05
N PRO A 58 0.86 17.42 7.75
CA PRO A 58 0.21 16.59 6.73
C PRO A 58 0.93 16.61 5.38
N GLU A 59 1.36 17.79 4.93
CA GLU A 59 2.03 18.01 3.65
C GLU A 59 3.41 17.34 3.52
N ARG A 60 3.90 16.70 4.58
CA ARG A 60 5.12 15.87 4.59
C ARG A 60 4.86 14.40 4.84
N LEU A 61 3.65 14.02 5.19
CA LEU A 61 3.28 12.63 5.48
C LEU A 61 2.85 11.93 4.20
N THR A 62 3.23 10.66 4.05
CA THR A 62 2.65 9.78 3.03
C THR A 62 2.03 8.56 3.67
N LEU A 63 0.87 8.15 3.18
CA LEU A 63 0.22 6.91 3.61
C LEU A 63 0.87 5.69 2.92
N GLY A 64 1.36 4.73 3.69
CA GLY A 64 1.95 3.50 3.16
C GLY A 64 0.90 2.52 2.63
N LEU A 65 1.18 1.94 1.46
CA LEU A 65 0.35 0.97 0.77
C LEU A 65 1.19 -0.28 0.45
N PRO A 66 0.81 -1.47 0.96
CA PRO A 66 1.52 -2.71 0.64
C PRO A 66 1.02 -3.31 -0.67
N PHE A 67 1.94 -3.77 -1.52
CA PHE A 67 1.64 -4.53 -2.74
C PHE A 67 1.83 -6.03 -2.54
N TYR A 68 1.57 -6.50 -1.32
CA TYR A 68 1.66 -7.89 -0.92
C TYR A 68 0.56 -8.19 0.10
N GLY A 69 0.27 -9.47 0.28
CA GLY A 69 -0.58 -9.96 1.35
C GLY A 69 0.20 -10.68 2.43
N ARG A 70 -0.46 -10.92 3.57
CA ARG A 70 0.06 -11.71 4.70
C ARG A 70 -0.83 -12.93 4.95
N ARG A 71 -0.22 -14.10 5.12
CA ARG A 71 -0.91 -15.33 5.53
C ARG A 71 -1.29 -15.25 7.00
N SER A 72 -2.54 -15.62 7.31
CA SER A 72 -3.08 -15.56 8.67
C SER A 72 -2.50 -16.63 9.61
N ARG A 73 -1.95 -17.72 9.08
CA ARG A 73 -1.43 -18.84 9.87
C ARG A 73 0.00 -18.63 10.37
N ASP A 74 0.87 -18.11 9.52
CA ASP A 74 2.33 -18.01 9.77
C ASP A 74 2.88 -16.58 9.60
N GLY A 75 2.09 -15.65 9.07
CA GLY A 75 2.51 -14.26 8.84
C GLY A 75 3.45 -14.09 7.63
N ASP A 76 3.69 -15.13 6.84
CA ASP A 76 4.50 -15.03 5.63
C ASP A 76 3.81 -14.13 4.59
N TRP A 77 4.62 -13.47 3.77
CA TRP A 77 4.16 -12.58 2.73
C TRP A 77 3.98 -13.30 1.39
N ILE A 78 3.11 -12.77 0.54
CA ILE A 78 2.88 -13.22 -0.85
C ILE A 78 2.70 -11.97 -1.71
N THR A 79 3.37 -11.88 -2.86
CA THR A 79 3.22 -10.71 -3.76
C THR A 79 1.79 -10.57 -4.27
N TYR A 80 1.38 -9.34 -4.62
CA TYR A 80 0.11 -9.14 -5.29
C TYR A 80 0.08 -9.83 -6.67
N GLU A 81 1.21 -9.85 -7.40
CA GLU A 81 1.34 -10.62 -8.64
C GLU A 81 0.99 -12.11 -8.47
N ASP A 82 1.53 -12.78 -7.45
CA ASP A 82 1.24 -14.20 -7.19
C ASP A 82 -0.24 -14.41 -6.81
N LEU A 83 -0.81 -13.47 -6.06
CA LEU A 83 -2.23 -13.51 -5.69
C LEU A 83 -3.12 -13.40 -6.93
N VAL A 84 -2.83 -12.45 -7.82
CA VAL A 84 -3.56 -12.26 -9.08
C VAL A 84 -3.47 -13.52 -9.95
N GLN A 85 -2.28 -14.09 -10.12
CA GLN A 85 -2.09 -15.28 -10.96
C GLN A 85 -2.77 -16.53 -10.38
N LYS A 86 -2.68 -16.73 -9.07
CA LYS A 86 -3.23 -17.94 -8.41
C LYS A 86 -4.75 -17.90 -8.27
N HIS A 87 -5.34 -16.70 -8.23
CA HIS A 87 -6.75 -16.49 -7.94
C HIS A 87 -7.49 -15.77 -9.08
N ASP A 88 -7.15 -16.06 -10.33
CA ASP A 88 -7.85 -15.48 -11.50
C ASP A 88 -9.24 -16.15 -11.72
N PRO A 89 -10.35 -15.38 -11.80
CA PRO A 89 -10.42 -13.92 -11.66
C PRO A 89 -10.37 -13.45 -10.20
N LEU A 90 -9.48 -12.49 -9.93
CA LEU A 90 -9.42 -11.82 -8.62
C LEU A 90 -10.32 -10.58 -8.65
N LEU A 91 -11.35 -10.55 -7.80
CA LEU A 91 -12.28 -9.42 -7.75
C LEU A 91 -11.56 -8.14 -7.29
N ALA A 92 -11.91 -7.00 -7.90
CA ALA A 92 -11.26 -5.72 -7.62
C ALA A 92 -11.43 -5.23 -6.17
N ASP A 93 -12.48 -5.67 -5.48
CA ASP A 93 -12.78 -5.38 -4.07
C ASP A 93 -12.40 -6.52 -3.12
N ALA A 94 -11.70 -7.55 -3.62
CA ALA A 94 -11.14 -8.58 -2.75
C ALA A 94 -9.95 -8.03 -1.96
N ASP A 95 -10.02 -8.16 -0.64
CA ASP A 95 -8.91 -7.92 0.29
C ASP A 95 -8.45 -9.22 0.98
N PHE A 96 -9.08 -10.35 0.65
CA PHE A 96 -8.73 -11.66 1.16
C PHE A 96 -8.95 -12.77 0.13
N VAL A 97 -8.11 -13.79 0.22
CA VAL A 97 -8.30 -15.07 -0.47
C VAL A 97 -8.02 -16.23 0.48
N SER A 98 -8.54 -17.41 0.16
CA SER A 98 -8.16 -18.65 0.86
C SER A 98 -6.71 -19.00 0.54
N ASP A 99 -5.93 -19.43 1.54
CA ASP A 99 -4.56 -19.89 1.31
C ASP A 99 -4.48 -21.37 0.84
N GLY A 100 -5.63 -22.06 0.78
CA GLY A 100 -5.74 -23.47 0.38
C GLY A 100 -5.38 -24.48 1.48
N ALA A 101 -5.01 -24.01 2.68
CA ALA A 101 -4.58 -24.82 3.82
C ALA A 101 -5.37 -24.49 5.10
N GLY A 102 -6.62 -24.05 4.93
CA GLY A 102 -7.52 -23.68 6.03
C GLY A 102 -7.24 -22.30 6.64
N GLY A 103 -6.39 -21.49 6.02
CA GLY A 103 -6.13 -20.10 6.37
C GLY A 103 -6.55 -19.13 5.27
N THR A 104 -6.13 -17.88 5.42
CA THR A 104 -6.40 -16.79 4.49
C THR A 104 -5.14 -15.99 4.22
N VAL A 105 -5.08 -15.34 3.08
CA VAL A 105 -4.13 -14.25 2.79
C VAL A 105 -4.91 -12.96 2.78
N GLY A 106 -4.59 -12.02 3.65
CA GLY A 106 -5.14 -10.66 3.60
C GLY A 106 -4.19 -9.70 2.89
N PHE A 107 -4.71 -8.87 1.99
CA PHE A 107 -3.98 -7.93 1.15
C PHE A 107 -4.84 -6.68 0.88
N ASN A 108 -4.38 -5.73 0.07
CA ASN A 108 -5.23 -4.64 -0.44
C ASN A 108 -5.47 -4.80 -1.94
N GLY A 109 -6.73 -5.02 -2.32
CA GLY A 109 -7.16 -5.06 -3.71
C GLY A 109 -7.15 -3.69 -4.38
N VAL A 110 -7.39 -3.69 -5.69
CA VAL A 110 -7.41 -2.50 -6.56
C VAL A 110 -8.30 -1.39 -5.97
N LYS A 111 -9.52 -1.74 -5.54
CA LYS A 111 -10.48 -0.78 -4.98
C LYS A 111 -9.94 -0.16 -3.68
N THR A 112 -9.45 -0.99 -2.76
CA THR A 112 -8.92 -0.55 -1.46
C THR A 112 -7.68 0.34 -1.63
N ILE A 113 -6.77 0.00 -2.53
CA ILE A 113 -5.62 0.86 -2.88
C ILE A 113 -6.07 2.22 -3.42
N GLY A 114 -7.04 2.22 -4.34
CA GLY A 114 -7.60 3.45 -4.90
C GLY A 114 -8.30 4.32 -3.84
N GLU A 115 -9.08 3.71 -2.95
CA GLU A 115 -9.79 4.41 -1.86
C GLU A 115 -8.83 5.01 -0.82
N LYS A 116 -7.82 4.24 -0.38
CA LYS A 116 -6.78 4.73 0.54
C LYS A 116 -5.98 5.88 -0.08
N THR A 117 -5.71 5.81 -1.38
CA THR A 117 -5.05 6.91 -2.12
C THR A 117 -5.93 8.16 -2.13
N LYS A 118 -7.21 8.04 -2.50
CA LYS A 118 -8.16 9.17 -2.46
C LYS A 118 -8.27 9.78 -1.07
N TYR A 119 -8.30 8.94 -0.04
CA TYR A 119 -8.35 9.39 1.35
C TYR A 119 -7.10 10.20 1.73
N ALA A 120 -5.89 9.68 1.43
CA ALA A 120 -4.63 10.38 1.71
C ALA A 120 -4.60 11.77 1.06
N LEU A 121 -5.00 11.86 -0.22
CA LEU A 121 -5.06 13.12 -0.95
C LEU A 121 -6.10 14.09 -0.36
N LYS A 122 -7.31 13.61 -0.05
CA LYS A 122 -8.36 14.41 0.58
C LYS A 122 -7.96 14.94 1.95
N LYS A 123 -7.13 14.19 2.69
CA LYS A 123 -6.62 14.57 4.01
C LYS A 123 -5.50 15.62 3.93
N GLY A 124 -5.02 15.97 2.74
CA GLY A 124 -3.92 16.90 2.56
C GLY A 124 -2.55 16.29 2.84
N LEU A 125 -2.45 14.94 2.81
CA LEU A 125 -1.16 14.27 2.87
C LEU A 125 -0.35 14.57 1.60
N ALA A 126 0.98 14.48 1.69
CA ALA A 126 1.87 14.64 0.53
C ALA A 126 1.52 13.65 -0.60
N GLY A 127 1.06 12.45 -0.23
CA GLY A 127 0.61 11.40 -1.14
C GLY A 127 0.61 10.04 -0.47
N VAL A 128 0.99 9.01 -1.23
CA VAL A 128 1.14 7.62 -0.78
C VAL A 128 2.57 7.14 -1.00
N MET A 129 3.01 6.18 -0.20
CA MET A 129 4.27 5.45 -0.39
C MET A 129 3.94 3.97 -0.63
N ILE A 130 4.62 3.34 -1.59
CA ILE A 130 4.34 1.96 -2.00
C ILE A 130 5.44 1.04 -1.46
N TRP A 131 5.05 -0.08 -0.84
CA TRP A 131 5.96 -1.17 -0.48
C TRP A 131 5.49 -2.51 -1.07
N GLU A 132 6.10 -3.01 -2.12
CA GLU A 132 6.94 -2.26 -3.07
C GLU A 132 6.46 -2.49 -4.51
N VAL A 133 6.83 -1.59 -5.42
CA VAL A 133 6.25 -1.50 -6.77
C VAL A 133 6.41 -2.79 -7.58
N GLY A 134 7.53 -3.50 -7.42
CA GLY A 134 7.83 -4.77 -8.10
C GLY A 134 6.92 -5.94 -7.71
N GLN A 135 6.08 -5.78 -6.68
CA GLN A 135 5.12 -6.80 -6.26
C GLN A 135 3.75 -6.66 -6.94
N ASP A 136 3.52 -5.57 -7.69
CA ASP A 136 2.33 -5.42 -8.53
C ASP A 136 2.34 -6.45 -9.68
N CYS A 137 1.18 -6.71 -10.28
CA CYS A 137 1.15 -7.48 -11.52
C CYS A 137 1.80 -6.67 -12.67
N ARG A 138 2.41 -7.38 -13.63
CA ARG A 138 3.08 -6.80 -14.79
C ARG A 138 2.08 -6.53 -15.91
N LEU A 139 1.98 -5.27 -16.32
CA LEU A 139 1.15 -4.83 -17.45
C LEU A 139 1.81 -5.12 -18.82
N VAL A 140 3.13 -4.99 -18.87
CA VAL A 140 3.93 -5.15 -20.09
C VAL A 140 4.96 -6.25 -19.88
N PRO A 141 5.19 -7.10 -20.89
CA PRO A 141 6.31 -8.02 -20.85
C PRO A 141 7.65 -7.28 -20.79
N VAL A 142 8.62 -7.85 -20.08
CA VAL A 142 10.00 -7.33 -20.01
C VAL A 142 10.96 -8.43 -20.39
N THR A 143 11.82 -8.17 -21.37
CA THR A 143 12.86 -9.12 -21.80
C THR A 143 14.23 -8.71 -21.27
N HIS A 144 14.90 -9.62 -20.57
CA HIS A 144 16.27 -9.48 -20.08
C HIS A 144 17.14 -10.59 -20.67
N GLY A 145 17.93 -10.28 -21.70
CA GLY A 145 18.71 -11.29 -22.42
C GLY A 145 17.79 -12.26 -23.16
N GLU A 146 17.85 -13.54 -22.81
CA GLU A 146 17.01 -14.60 -23.37
C GLU A 146 15.69 -14.80 -22.59
N ASP A 147 15.61 -14.25 -21.37
CA ASP A 147 14.43 -14.40 -20.51
C ASP A 147 13.38 -13.34 -20.82
N THR A 148 12.14 -13.76 -21.04
CA THR A 148 10.99 -12.85 -21.17
C THR A 148 10.04 -13.05 -20.00
N HIS A 149 9.96 -12.03 -19.16
CA HIS A 149 8.92 -11.88 -18.16
C HIS A 149 7.62 -11.48 -18.86
N VAL A 150 6.65 -12.38 -18.93
CA VAL A 150 5.36 -12.13 -19.60
C VAL A 150 4.49 -11.17 -18.78
N ARG A 151 3.44 -10.65 -19.43
CA ARG A 151 2.34 -9.96 -18.76
C ARG A 151 1.69 -10.91 -17.75
N THR A 152 1.37 -10.39 -16.56
CA THR A 152 0.71 -11.16 -15.50
C THR A 152 -0.57 -10.50 -14.98
N CYS A 153 -0.81 -9.22 -15.27
CA CYS A 153 -2.12 -8.62 -15.04
C CYS A 153 -3.16 -9.17 -16.03
N PRO A 154 -4.31 -9.71 -15.57
CA PRO A 154 -5.42 -10.13 -16.44
C PRO A 154 -5.94 -8.97 -17.32
N SER A 155 -6.05 -7.77 -16.74
CA SER A 155 -6.37 -6.53 -17.46
C SER A 155 -5.56 -5.37 -16.89
N ASP A 156 -5.56 -4.22 -17.56
CA ASP A 156 -4.85 -3.04 -17.03
C ASP A 156 -5.44 -2.56 -15.70
N ASP A 157 -6.74 -2.79 -15.50
CA ASP A 157 -7.46 -2.46 -14.28
C ASP A 157 -7.10 -3.37 -13.09
N SER A 158 -6.36 -4.46 -13.32
CA SER A 158 -5.84 -5.31 -12.24
C SER A 158 -4.63 -4.71 -11.54
N SER A 159 -3.94 -3.71 -12.12
CA SER A 159 -2.73 -3.14 -11.52
C SER A 159 -3.05 -2.20 -10.36
N LEU A 160 -2.34 -2.39 -9.24
CA LEU A 160 -2.42 -1.50 -8.09
C LEU A 160 -1.83 -0.12 -8.40
N LEU A 161 -0.75 -0.04 -9.20
CA LEU A 161 -0.24 1.23 -9.71
C LEU A 161 -1.29 2.00 -10.53
N ARG A 162 -2.05 1.30 -11.38
CA ARG A 162 -3.12 1.93 -12.15
C ARG A 162 -4.19 2.51 -11.23
N ALA A 163 -4.59 1.79 -10.18
CA ALA A 163 -5.51 2.30 -9.16
C ALA A 163 -5.02 3.61 -8.51
N ILE A 164 -3.74 3.68 -8.15
CA ILE A 164 -3.11 4.89 -7.59
C ILE A 164 -3.14 6.02 -8.62
N SER A 165 -2.69 5.77 -9.84
CA SER A 165 -2.64 6.80 -10.89
C SER A 165 -4.03 7.37 -11.21
N GLY A 166 -5.06 6.52 -11.26
CA GLY A 166 -6.44 6.94 -11.46
C GLY A 166 -6.99 7.77 -10.30
N ALA A 167 -6.65 7.41 -9.06
CA ALA A 167 -7.00 8.18 -7.88
C ALA A 167 -6.32 9.57 -7.84
N VAL A 168 -5.05 9.64 -8.23
CA VAL A 168 -4.29 10.90 -8.33
C VAL A 168 -4.88 11.82 -9.40
N ALA A 169 -5.15 11.28 -10.59
CA ALA A 169 -5.79 12.03 -11.68
C ALA A 169 -7.18 12.54 -11.29
N ALA A 170 -8.00 11.72 -10.63
CA ALA A 170 -9.32 12.10 -10.14
C ALA A 170 -9.28 13.21 -9.08
N ALA A 171 -8.16 13.36 -8.37
CA ALA A 171 -7.94 14.45 -7.41
C ALA A 171 -7.40 15.75 -8.06
N GLY A 172 -7.25 15.79 -9.39
CA GLY A 172 -6.74 16.97 -10.10
C GLY A 172 -5.25 17.23 -9.89
N ARG A 173 -4.49 16.22 -9.44
CA ARG A 173 -3.02 16.28 -9.36
C ARG A 173 -2.47 15.62 -10.63
N SER A 174 -1.78 16.39 -11.47
CA SER A 174 -1.11 15.92 -12.70
C SER A 174 0.41 15.99 -12.56
#